data_AF-A0A2V8IGS2-F1
#
_entry.id   AF-A0A2V8IGS2-F1
#
_cell.length_a   1.000
_cell.length_b   1.000
_cell.length_c   1.000
_cell.angle_alpha   90.00
_cell.angle_beta   90.00
_cell.angle_gamma   90.00
#
_symmetry.space_group_name_H-M   'P 1'
#
loop_
_entity.id
_entity.type
_entity.pdbx_description
1 polymer ?
#
loop_
_entity_poly.entity_id
_entity_poly.type
_entity_poly.pdbx_seq_one_letter_code
_entity_poly.pdbx_strand_id
1 'polypeptide(L)'
;MQRTIRSLVLARIAAVATLWLTAASPAAAQNSHWGANYFPNVTLTTQDGATVHFYDDLIKGKIVAINLIYTTCTFACPLETARLAQVQRLLGDRMGRDVFFYSITIDPEHDTAAVLKDYAAKFHAGPGWLFLTGKQADIDLISKKIGLYSAPNPANPDGHTPNLLVGNEVTGQWMRNSGVDNPKFLARTIGDWLNSWQNPRKDLKSYAEAPPITLDRGEYTFKNHCAACHTVGKGPLIGPDLRGVTNTRDRGWLTRFILAPDKLLAEGDPIAKELFQQYKNVRMPNLALSHEDVAVLVDYLAKQDAAPTPSAAPAAPSASTPAAAAAAPIVEPYLRIQEALSADTLTGIKDAARTIVSEAAKLGSSAAPIQTAAGEFQQSGDLKSARAAFGRLGDAIITYARTSNVSIGSGVKVAYCPMARKYWLQRATTIQNPYYGKAMLECGRINTGLPDLSK
;
A
#
# COMPACT_ATOMS: atom_id res chain seq x y z
N MET A 1 56.86 69.57 -35.40
CA MET A 1 57.05 68.95 -36.73
C MET A 1 57.46 67.50 -36.51
N GLN A 2 56.60 66.57 -36.92
CA GLN A 2 56.90 65.19 -37.37
C GLN A 2 57.54 64.19 -36.37
N ARG A 3 56.82 63.10 -36.06
CA ARG A 3 57.06 61.69 -36.51
C ARG A 3 58.23 61.04 -35.72
N THR A 4 58.19 59.81 -35.22
CA THR A 4 57.93 58.53 -35.91
C THR A 4 57.98 57.42 -34.84
N ILE A 5 56.93 56.61 -34.65
CA ILE A 5 56.79 55.19 -35.09
C ILE A 5 57.77 54.19 -34.45
N ARG A 6 57.21 53.31 -33.59
CA ARG A 6 57.53 51.88 -33.31
C ARG A 6 56.55 51.45 -32.20
N SER A 7 55.76 50.37 -32.21
CA SER A 7 55.54 49.25 -33.11
C SER A 7 54.19 48.62 -32.71
N LEU A 8 53.55 47.92 -33.65
CA LEU A 8 52.29 47.21 -33.51
C LEU A 8 52.30 46.07 -32.47
N VAL A 9 51.08 45.64 -32.15
CA VAL A 9 50.63 44.33 -31.61
C VAL A 9 50.34 44.33 -30.11
N LEU A 10 49.12 44.76 -29.75
CA LEU A 10 48.31 44.19 -28.66
C LEU A 10 46.87 44.72 -28.78
N ALA A 11 46.15 44.18 -29.75
CA ALA A 11 44.70 44.32 -29.84
C ALA A 11 44.10 42.92 -29.91
N ARG A 12 43.71 42.40 -28.74
CA ARG A 12 42.66 41.41 -28.45
C ARG A 12 42.88 40.89 -27.02
N ILE A 13 41.78 40.51 -26.36
CA ILE A 13 41.62 40.11 -24.94
C ILE A 13 41.33 41.33 -24.04
N ALA A 14 40.19 41.49 -23.38
CA ALA A 14 38.96 40.71 -23.30
C ALA A 14 37.84 41.67 -22.87
N ALA A 15 36.85 41.85 -23.73
CA ALA A 15 35.55 42.39 -23.36
C ALA A 15 34.56 41.22 -23.42
N VAL A 16 34.37 40.52 -22.30
CA VAL A 16 33.19 39.68 -22.08
C VAL A 16 32.79 39.89 -20.62
N ALA A 17 32.05 40.96 -20.37
CA ALA A 17 31.22 41.08 -19.19
C ALA A 17 30.10 40.03 -19.33
N THR A 18 30.31 38.86 -18.73
CA THR A 18 29.28 37.82 -18.63
C THR A 18 28.19 38.31 -17.69
N LEU A 19 27.15 38.87 -18.30
CA LEU A 19 25.79 38.90 -17.78
C LEU A 19 25.46 37.50 -17.23
N TRP A 20 25.51 37.35 -15.91
CA TRP A 20 24.77 36.29 -15.22
C TRP A 20 23.30 36.72 -15.22
N LEU A 21 22.67 36.66 -16.40
CA LEU A 21 21.23 36.50 -16.47
C LEU A 21 20.95 35.11 -15.91
N THR A 22 20.31 35.08 -14.75
CA THR A 22 19.63 33.90 -14.22
C THR A 22 18.71 33.38 -15.31
N ALA A 23 19.20 32.39 -16.08
CA ALA A 23 18.34 31.49 -16.81
C ALA A 23 17.58 30.68 -15.75
N ALA A 24 16.47 31.25 -15.27
CA ALA A 24 15.41 30.46 -14.66
C ALA A 24 15.13 29.33 -15.65
N SER A 25 15.51 28.10 -15.30
CA SER A 25 15.29 26.94 -16.16
C SER A 25 13.78 26.76 -16.35
N PRO A 26 13.21 26.94 -17.56
CA PRO A 26 11.88 26.47 -17.85
C PRO A 26 12.07 25.12 -18.54
N ALA A 27 12.56 24.12 -17.81
CA ALA A 27 12.90 22.82 -18.39
C ALA A 27 12.28 21.68 -17.55
N ALA A 28 10.96 21.74 -17.34
CA ALA A 28 10.17 20.59 -16.91
C ALA A 28 8.64 20.73 -17.18
N ALA A 29 8.20 21.69 -18.00
CA ALA A 29 6.77 21.93 -18.23
C ALA A 29 6.46 22.29 -19.70
N GLN A 30 6.97 21.50 -20.64
CA GLN A 30 6.54 21.45 -22.05
C GLN A 30 6.89 20.03 -22.54
N ASN A 31 6.01 19.16 -23.05
CA ASN A 31 4.63 19.24 -23.50
C ASN A 31 4.00 17.85 -23.25
N SER A 32 3.08 17.72 -22.30
CA SER A 32 2.14 16.60 -22.41
C SER A 32 1.30 16.86 -23.66
N HIS A 33 1.35 15.98 -24.64
CA HIS A 33 0.45 15.99 -25.79
C HIS A 33 -1.04 15.94 -25.36
N TRP A 34 -1.30 15.41 -24.18
CA TRP A 34 -2.62 15.22 -23.59
C TRP A 34 -2.80 16.19 -22.42
N GLY A 35 -3.35 17.37 -22.67
CA GLY A 35 -3.60 18.40 -21.64
C GLY A 35 -5.08 18.71 -21.43
N ALA A 36 -5.37 19.85 -20.78
CA ALA A 36 -6.72 20.33 -20.45
C ALA A 36 -7.69 20.35 -21.65
N ASN A 37 -7.18 20.49 -22.87
CA ASN A 37 -7.99 20.52 -24.09
C ASN A 37 -8.42 19.12 -24.57
N TYR A 38 -7.78 18.05 -24.09
CA TYR A 38 -8.11 16.68 -24.47
C TYR A 38 -9.16 16.05 -23.54
N PHE A 39 -8.88 16.10 -22.24
CA PHE A 39 -9.76 15.51 -21.22
C PHE A 39 -10.97 16.41 -20.95
N PRO A 40 -12.19 15.85 -20.85
CA PRO A 40 -13.35 16.64 -20.45
C PRO A 40 -13.18 17.12 -19.00
N ASN A 41 -13.71 18.29 -18.65
CA ASN A 41 -13.65 18.80 -17.27
C ASN A 41 -15.04 18.85 -16.60
N VAL A 42 -15.85 17.85 -16.91
CA VAL A 42 -17.20 17.66 -16.35
C VAL A 42 -17.13 17.35 -14.84
N THR A 43 -18.23 17.57 -14.14
CA THR A 43 -18.33 17.32 -12.70
C THR A 43 -18.76 15.88 -12.42
N LEU A 44 -18.11 15.24 -11.44
CA LEU A 44 -18.49 13.96 -10.85
C LEU A 44 -18.77 14.13 -9.35
N THR A 45 -19.38 13.12 -8.76
CA THR A 45 -19.63 13.00 -7.33
C THR A 45 -18.85 11.82 -6.76
N THR A 46 -18.08 12.04 -5.69
CA THR A 46 -17.33 10.98 -5.00
C THR A 46 -18.25 10.13 -4.12
N GLN A 47 -17.74 8.99 -3.63
CA GLN A 47 -18.43 8.13 -2.67
C GLN A 47 -18.75 8.84 -1.34
N ASP A 48 -18.06 9.94 -1.04
CA ASP A 48 -18.31 10.77 0.15
C ASP A 48 -19.25 11.95 -0.13
N GLY A 49 -19.83 12.03 -1.34
CA GLY A 49 -20.78 13.06 -1.73
C GLY A 49 -20.14 14.39 -2.16
N ALA A 50 -18.81 14.45 -2.30
CA ALA A 50 -18.13 15.66 -2.75
C ALA A 50 -18.20 15.80 -4.28
N THR A 51 -18.41 17.02 -4.76
CA THR A 51 -18.31 17.34 -6.20
C THR A 51 -16.86 17.58 -6.58
N VAL A 52 -16.42 16.99 -7.69
CA VAL A 52 -15.06 17.11 -8.23
C VAL A 52 -15.11 17.31 -9.75
N HIS A 53 -14.16 18.05 -10.29
CA HIS A 53 -13.96 18.24 -11.73
C HIS A 53 -12.99 17.20 -12.28
N PHE A 54 -13.39 16.50 -13.35
CA PHE A 54 -12.63 15.36 -13.86
C PHE A 54 -11.17 15.72 -14.17
N TYR A 55 -10.89 16.77 -14.93
CA TYR A 55 -9.51 17.09 -15.26
C TYR A 55 -8.78 17.78 -14.10
N ASP A 56 -9.33 18.88 -13.59
CA ASP A 56 -8.61 19.74 -12.64
C ASP A 56 -8.34 19.05 -11.30
N ASP A 57 -9.31 18.27 -10.78
CA ASP A 57 -9.17 17.63 -9.48
C ASP A 57 -8.60 16.21 -9.58
N LEU A 58 -8.95 15.46 -10.65
CA LEU A 58 -8.63 14.04 -10.72
C LEU A 58 -7.41 13.73 -11.60
N ILE A 59 -7.13 14.48 -12.68
CA ILE A 59 -6.09 14.12 -13.66
C ILE A 59 -4.84 14.99 -13.55
N LYS A 60 -5.02 16.30 -13.45
CA LYS A 60 -3.94 17.29 -13.57
C LYS A 60 -2.83 17.05 -12.55
N GLY A 61 -1.59 16.92 -13.03
CA GLY A 61 -0.41 16.75 -12.19
C GLY A 61 -0.32 15.43 -11.43
N LYS A 62 -1.10 14.41 -11.80
CA LYS A 62 -1.20 13.14 -11.08
C LYS A 62 -0.81 11.93 -11.92
N ILE A 63 -0.41 10.86 -11.23
CA ILE A 63 -0.41 9.51 -11.76
C ILE A 63 -1.74 8.87 -11.40
N VAL A 64 -2.47 8.39 -12.39
CA VAL A 64 -3.84 7.92 -12.23
C VAL A 64 -4.02 6.52 -12.79
N ALA A 65 -4.82 5.71 -12.11
CA ALA A 65 -5.36 4.47 -12.66
C ALA A 65 -6.89 4.56 -12.65
N ILE A 66 -7.52 4.41 -13.82
CA ILE A 66 -8.95 4.61 -14.03
C ILE A 66 -9.54 3.33 -14.58
N ASN A 67 -10.58 2.82 -13.92
CA ASN A 67 -11.43 1.78 -14.48
C ASN A 67 -12.90 2.20 -14.44
N LEU A 68 -13.69 1.59 -15.32
CA LEU A 68 -15.13 1.68 -15.31
C LEU A 68 -15.68 0.49 -14.49
N ILE A 69 -16.74 0.69 -13.71
CA ILE A 69 -17.35 -0.37 -12.89
C ILE A 69 -18.87 -0.22 -12.87
N TYR A 70 -19.57 -1.19 -12.30
CA TYR A 70 -20.91 -0.99 -11.75
C TYR A 70 -21.10 -1.99 -10.61
N THR A 71 -21.75 -1.58 -9.51
CA THR A 71 -21.68 -2.37 -8.26
C THR A 71 -22.50 -3.67 -8.29
N THR A 72 -23.44 -3.78 -9.24
CA THR A 72 -24.25 -4.98 -9.47
C THR A 72 -23.54 -6.02 -10.35
N CYS A 73 -22.35 -5.71 -10.89
CA CYS A 73 -21.56 -6.66 -11.68
C CYS A 73 -21.19 -7.89 -10.84
N THR A 74 -21.56 -9.08 -11.32
CA THR A 74 -21.34 -10.34 -10.60
C THR A 74 -20.03 -11.04 -10.96
N PHE A 75 -19.20 -10.45 -11.83
CA PHE A 75 -18.01 -11.13 -12.37
C PHE A 75 -16.74 -10.27 -12.33
N ALA A 76 -16.54 -9.40 -13.33
CA ALA A 76 -15.24 -8.75 -13.55
C ALA A 76 -14.93 -7.65 -12.53
N CYS A 77 -15.89 -6.76 -12.24
CA CYS A 77 -15.63 -5.60 -11.38
C CYS A 77 -15.20 -5.98 -9.96
N PRO A 78 -15.82 -6.97 -9.26
CA PRO A 78 -15.34 -7.43 -7.96
C PRO A 78 -13.90 -7.95 -8.00
N LEU A 79 -13.54 -8.69 -9.06
CA LEU A 79 -12.20 -9.24 -9.22
C LEU A 79 -11.15 -8.15 -9.49
N GLU A 80 -11.46 -7.21 -10.39
CA GLU A 80 -10.61 -6.04 -10.64
C GLU A 80 -10.43 -5.20 -9.37
N THR A 81 -11.51 -4.94 -8.63
CA THR A 81 -11.45 -4.15 -7.40
C THR A 81 -10.59 -4.85 -6.34
N ALA A 82 -10.73 -6.17 -6.18
CA ALA A 82 -9.86 -6.94 -5.29
C ALA A 82 -8.39 -6.89 -5.71
N ARG A 83 -8.12 -6.96 -7.02
CA ARG A 83 -6.75 -6.86 -7.56
C ARG A 83 -6.16 -5.48 -7.33
N LEU A 84 -6.89 -4.42 -7.65
CA LEU A 84 -6.45 -3.05 -7.44
C LEU A 84 -6.24 -2.74 -5.95
N ALA A 85 -7.01 -3.34 -5.04
CA ALA A 85 -6.72 -3.28 -3.60
C ALA A 85 -5.37 -3.90 -3.23
N GLN A 86 -4.96 -4.98 -3.93
CA GLN A 86 -3.62 -5.53 -3.79
C GLN A 86 -2.54 -4.59 -4.34
N VAL A 87 -2.78 -3.96 -5.50
CA VAL A 87 -1.88 -2.97 -6.09
C VAL A 87 -1.71 -1.76 -5.17
N GLN A 88 -2.81 -1.23 -4.61
CA GLN A 88 -2.81 -0.16 -3.61
C GLN A 88 -1.87 -0.49 -2.44
N ARG A 89 -1.95 -1.71 -1.90
CA ARG A 89 -1.06 -2.15 -0.80
C ARG A 89 0.40 -2.18 -1.20
N LEU A 90 0.70 -2.56 -2.46
CA LEU A 90 2.07 -2.58 -2.98
C LEU A 90 2.63 -1.18 -3.26
N LEU A 91 1.77 -0.24 -3.66
CA LEU A 91 2.13 1.16 -3.89
C LEU A 91 2.34 1.93 -2.57
N GLY A 92 1.71 1.51 -1.47
CA GLY A 92 1.99 1.99 -0.13
C GLY A 92 1.76 3.50 0.03
N ASP A 93 2.79 4.23 0.45
CA ASP A 93 2.77 5.66 0.75
C ASP A 93 2.60 6.56 -0.48
N ARG A 94 2.75 6.00 -1.70
CA ARG A 94 2.47 6.70 -2.96
C ARG A 94 0.98 6.98 -3.15
N MET A 95 0.12 6.11 -2.61
CA MET A 95 -1.32 6.22 -2.74
C MET A 95 -1.83 7.48 -2.03
N GLY A 96 -2.55 8.32 -2.78
CA GLY A 96 -3.07 9.60 -2.29
C GLY A 96 -2.06 10.73 -2.19
N ARG A 97 -0.75 10.45 -2.40
CA ARG A 97 0.29 11.48 -2.50
C ARG A 97 0.48 11.92 -3.94
N ASP A 98 0.85 10.98 -4.79
CA ASP A 98 1.15 11.21 -6.20
C ASP A 98 0.51 10.17 -7.14
N VAL A 99 0.07 9.04 -6.59
CA VAL A 99 -0.71 8.02 -7.30
C VAL A 99 -2.14 7.98 -6.79
N PHE A 100 -3.11 7.97 -7.70
CA PHE A 100 -4.54 8.00 -7.39
C PHE A 100 -5.31 6.99 -8.23
N PHE A 101 -6.29 6.32 -7.63
CA PHE A 101 -7.16 5.37 -8.32
C PHE A 101 -8.58 5.92 -8.42
N TYR A 102 -9.22 5.72 -9.57
CA TYR A 102 -10.57 6.19 -9.83
C TYR A 102 -11.40 5.07 -10.45
N SER A 103 -12.43 4.64 -9.73
CA SER A 103 -13.40 3.68 -10.23
C SER A 103 -14.71 4.41 -10.52
N ILE A 104 -15.02 4.60 -11.80
CA ILE A 104 -16.17 5.39 -12.26
C ILE A 104 -17.29 4.43 -12.61
N THR A 105 -18.47 4.60 -12.00
CA THR A 105 -19.62 3.77 -12.35
C THR A 105 -20.12 4.05 -13.77
N ILE A 106 -20.60 3.03 -14.48
CA ILE A 106 -21.37 3.16 -15.72
C ILE A 106 -22.89 3.06 -15.50
N ASP A 107 -23.31 2.78 -14.26
CA ASP A 107 -24.71 2.64 -13.83
C ASP A 107 -25.06 3.65 -12.71
N PRO A 108 -25.00 4.97 -13.01
CA PRO A 108 -25.20 6.02 -12.01
C PRO A 108 -26.61 6.07 -11.42
N GLU A 109 -27.61 5.43 -12.05
CA GLU A 109 -28.97 5.36 -11.53
C GLU A 109 -29.06 4.47 -10.27
N HIS A 110 -28.30 3.37 -10.24
CA HIS A 110 -28.24 2.46 -9.10
C HIS A 110 -27.04 2.78 -8.17
N ASP A 111 -25.91 3.17 -8.75
CA ASP A 111 -24.65 3.41 -8.03
C ASP A 111 -24.58 4.85 -7.49
N THR A 112 -25.44 5.12 -6.51
CA THR A 112 -25.37 6.36 -5.72
C THR A 112 -24.07 6.45 -4.93
N ALA A 113 -23.71 7.65 -4.44
CA ALA A 113 -22.53 7.85 -3.61
C ALA A 113 -22.48 6.89 -2.39
N ALA A 114 -23.63 6.66 -1.73
CA ALA A 114 -23.74 5.73 -0.61
C ALA A 114 -23.46 4.27 -1.03
N VAL A 115 -24.03 3.82 -2.15
CA VAL A 115 -23.81 2.48 -2.70
C VAL A 115 -22.34 2.28 -3.06
N LEU A 116 -21.71 3.27 -3.69
CA LEU A 116 -20.29 3.26 -4.03
C LEU A 116 -19.40 3.25 -2.77
N LYS A 117 -19.79 3.95 -1.71
CA LYS A 117 -19.07 3.95 -0.43
C LYS A 117 -19.10 2.56 0.22
N ASP A 118 -20.26 1.92 0.23
CA ASP A 118 -20.41 0.56 0.75
C ASP A 118 -19.62 -0.44 -0.10
N TYR A 119 -19.63 -0.29 -1.42
CA TYR A 119 -18.81 -1.10 -2.32
C TYR A 119 -17.32 -0.93 -2.04
N ALA A 120 -16.81 0.30 -2.01
CA ALA A 120 -15.41 0.62 -1.71
C ALA A 120 -14.94 0.03 -0.37
N ALA A 121 -15.81 0.08 0.66
CA ALA A 121 -15.52 -0.45 1.99
C ALA A 121 -15.39 -1.98 2.00
N LYS A 122 -16.13 -2.73 1.17
CA LYS A 122 -16.03 -4.19 1.05
C LYS A 122 -14.65 -4.63 0.54
N PHE A 123 -14.02 -3.82 -0.32
CA PHE A 123 -12.71 -4.13 -0.92
C PHE A 123 -11.52 -3.46 -0.21
N HIS A 124 -11.78 -2.78 0.91
CA HIS A 124 -10.75 -2.06 1.67
C HIS A 124 -10.01 -0.99 0.82
N ALA A 125 -10.75 -0.28 -0.03
CA ALA A 125 -10.23 0.89 -0.72
C ALA A 125 -9.76 1.94 0.30
N GLY A 126 -8.57 2.47 0.10
CA GLY A 126 -7.89 3.37 1.03
C GLY A 126 -7.78 4.80 0.49
N PRO A 127 -7.05 5.67 1.20
CA PRO A 127 -6.81 7.04 0.77
C PRO A 127 -6.20 7.11 -0.64
N GLY A 128 -6.67 8.06 -1.44
CA GLY A 128 -6.25 8.22 -2.82
C GLY A 128 -7.01 7.34 -3.83
N TRP A 129 -7.96 6.51 -3.39
CA TRP A 129 -8.88 5.79 -4.27
C TRP A 129 -10.30 6.34 -4.14
N LEU A 130 -10.82 6.95 -5.21
CA LEU A 130 -12.19 7.45 -5.29
C LEU A 130 -13.07 6.54 -6.14
N PHE A 131 -14.32 6.39 -5.69
CA PHE A 131 -15.40 5.76 -6.43
C PHE A 131 -16.37 6.88 -6.83
N LEU A 132 -16.67 6.98 -8.13
CA LEU A 132 -17.25 8.19 -8.71
C LEU A 132 -18.54 7.86 -9.46
N THR A 133 -19.54 8.71 -9.29
CA THR A 133 -20.80 8.72 -10.05
C THR A 133 -21.07 10.12 -10.63
N GLY A 134 -22.10 10.27 -11.45
CA GLY A 134 -22.40 11.52 -12.14
C GLY A 134 -23.53 11.40 -13.14
N LYS A 135 -23.68 12.39 -14.01
CA LYS A 135 -24.67 12.31 -15.09
C LYS A 135 -24.22 11.27 -16.12
N GLN A 136 -25.15 10.45 -16.61
CA GLN A 136 -24.86 9.43 -17.63
C GLN A 136 -24.08 10.00 -18.83
N ALA A 137 -24.53 11.15 -19.37
CA ALA A 137 -23.88 11.78 -20.51
C ALA A 137 -22.41 12.18 -20.25
N ASP A 138 -22.09 12.59 -19.02
CA ASP A 138 -20.73 12.97 -18.61
C ASP A 138 -19.83 11.73 -18.47
N ILE A 139 -20.37 10.64 -17.90
CA ILE A 139 -19.70 9.34 -17.78
C ILE A 139 -19.42 8.75 -19.16
N ASP A 140 -20.39 8.80 -20.07
CA ASP A 140 -20.24 8.34 -21.46
C ASP A 140 -19.17 9.14 -22.20
N LEU A 141 -19.15 10.46 -22.02
CA LEU A 141 -18.15 11.34 -22.61
C LEU A 141 -16.75 11.00 -22.10
N ILE A 142 -16.58 10.87 -20.78
CA ILE A 142 -15.31 10.45 -20.17
C ILE A 142 -14.89 9.11 -20.75
N SER A 143 -15.75 8.09 -20.67
CA SER A 143 -15.48 6.72 -21.11
C SER A 143 -15.01 6.64 -22.56
N LYS A 144 -15.63 7.41 -23.46
CA LYS A 144 -15.23 7.52 -24.87
C LYS A 144 -13.89 8.24 -25.03
N LYS A 145 -13.68 9.36 -24.32
CA LYS A 145 -12.44 10.16 -24.39
C LYS A 145 -11.23 9.40 -23.87
N ILE A 146 -11.38 8.65 -22.79
CA ILE A 146 -10.30 7.85 -22.20
C ILE A 146 -10.19 6.46 -22.87
N GLY A 147 -11.09 6.16 -23.81
CA GLY A 147 -11.08 4.95 -24.61
C GLY A 147 -11.35 3.67 -23.83
N LEU A 148 -12.15 3.76 -22.76
CA LEU A 148 -12.65 2.61 -21.99
C LEU A 148 -14.09 2.22 -22.39
N TYR A 149 -14.71 2.97 -23.29
CA TYR A 149 -16.01 2.63 -23.88
C TYR A 149 -15.89 1.55 -24.97
N SER A 150 -16.74 0.53 -24.90
CA SER A 150 -17.06 -0.33 -26.05
C SER A 150 -18.56 -0.29 -26.31
N ALA A 151 -18.97 -0.40 -27.57
CA ALA A 151 -20.40 -0.43 -27.90
C ALA A 151 -21.02 -1.76 -27.42
N PRO A 152 -22.21 -1.71 -26.80
CA PRO A 152 -23.00 -2.89 -26.50
C PRO A 152 -23.19 -3.80 -27.71
N ASN A 153 -23.12 -5.10 -27.49
CA ASN A 153 -23.46 -6.11 -28.49
C ASN A 153 -24.04 -7.37 -27.81
N PRO A 154 -24.61 -8.34 -28.54
CA PRO A 154 -25.24 -9.51 -27.92
C PRO A 154 -24.31 -10.34 -27.01
N ALA A 155 -23.00 -10.34 -27.26
CA ALA A 155 -22.02 -11.03 -26.44
C ALA A 155 -21.47 -10.17 -25.28
N ASN A 156 -21.67 -8.85 -25.34
CA ASN A 156 -21.30 -7.89 -24.31
C ASN A 156 -22.39 -6.80 -24.18
N PRO A 157 -23.54 -7.11 -23.56
CA PRO A 157 -24.72 -6.25 -23.60
C PRO A 157 -24.56 -4.90 -22.90
N ASP A 158 -23.61 -4.80 -21.96
CA ASP A 158 -23.27 -3.55 -21.27
C ASP A 158 -22.09 -2.81 -21.94
N GLY A 159 -21.48 -3.39 -22.98
CA GLY A 159 -20.31 -2.80 -23.66
C GLY A 159 -19.09 -2.64 -22.74
N HIS A 160 -19.11 -3.27 -21.56
CA HIS A 160 -18.08 -3.06 -20.55
C HIS A 160 -16.91 -4.02 -20.79
N THR A 161 -15.68 -3.50 -20.67
CA THR A 161 -14.46 -4.31 -20.77
C THR A 161 -13.60 -4.01 -19.55
N PRO A 162 -12.99 -5.04 -18.90
CA PRO A 162 -12.15 -4.87 -17.70
C PRO A 162 -10.78 -4.28 -18.07
N ASN A 163 -10.83 -3.05 -18.57
CA ASN A 163 -9.69 -2.28 -19.01
C ASN A 163 -9.36 -1.24 -17.94
N LEU A 164 -8.10 -1.23 -17.55
CA LEU A 164 -7.52 -0.23 -16.67
C LEU A 164 -6.74 0.77 -17.51
N LEU A 165 -7.13 2.04 -17.50
CA LEU A 165 -6.29 3.10 -18.03
C LEU A 165 -5.32 3.55 -16.96
N VAL A 166 -4.03 3.51 -17.26
CA VAL A 166 -2.95 3.98 -16.39
C VAL A 166 -2.26 5.15 -17.07
N GLY A 167 -2.11 6.27 -16.36
CA GLY A 167 -1.59 7.50 -16.93
C GLY A 167 -0.77 8.33 -15.97
N ASN A 168 0.16 9.09 -16.51
CA ASN A 168 0.87 10.17 -15.84
C ASN A 168 0.71 11.43 -16.66
N GLU A 169 -0.07 12.39 -16.15
CA GLU A 169 -0.38 13.61 -16.88
C GLU A 169 0.86 14.48 -17.07
N VAL A 170 1.77 14.52 -16.09
CA VAL A 170 2.99 15.33 -16.14
C VAL A 170 3.92 14.89 -17.27
N THR A 171 4.06 13.57 -17.47
CA THR A 171 4.92 13.01 -18.53
C THR A 171 4.17 12.79 -19.85
N GLY A 172 2.84 12.92 -19.85
CA GLY A 172 1.98 12.61 -21.00
C GLY A 172 1.95 11.12 -21.37
N GLN A 173 2.40 10.22 -20.49
CA GLN A 173 2.41 8.79 -20.74
C GLN A 173 1.09 8.15 -20.32
N TRP A 174 0.46 7.43 -21.25
CA TRP A 174 -0.81 6.73 -21.03
C TRP A 174 -0.75 5.34 -21.63
N MET A 175 -1.32 4.36 -20.94
CA MET A 175 -1.38 2.98 -21.40
C MET A 175 -2.66 2.29 -20.92
N ARG A 176 -3.19 1.40 -21.76
CA ARG A 176 -4.24 0.46 -21.35
C ARG A 176 -3.57 -0.80 -20.81
N ASN A 177 -4.05 -1.23 -19.66
CA ASN A 177 -3.65 -2.44 -18.97
C ASN A 177 -4.89 -3.26 -18.61
N SER A 178 -4.67 -4.50 -18.19
CA SER A 178 -5.73 -5.29 -17.56
C SER A 178 -5.79 -4.99 -16.06
N GLY A 179 -6.99 -4.74 -15.53
CA GLY A 179 -7.21 -4.54 -14.09
C GLY A 179 -6.98 -5.81 -13.25
N VAL A 180 -6.88 -6.97 -13.89
CA VAL A 180 -6.66 -8.27 -13.24
C VAL A 180 -5.25 -8.86 -13.43
N ASP A 181 -4.34 -8.09 -14.04
CA ASP A 181 -2.95 -8.50 -14.29
C ASP A 181 -2.16 -8.70 -12.98
N ASN A 182 -0.91 -9.16 -13.10
CA ASN A 182 -0.01 -9.35 -11.98
C ASN A 182 0.13 -8.04 -11.18
N PRO A 183 -0.21 -8.06 -9.87
CA PRO A 183 -0.29 -6.85 -9.06
C PRO A 183 1.08 -6.19 -8.85
N LYS A 184 2.16 -6.98 -8.83
CA LYS A 184 3.53 -6.43 -8.74
C LYS A 184 3.91 -5.74 -10.04
N PHE A 185 3.56 -6.33 -11.17
CA PHE A 185 3.78 -5.70 -12.47
C PHE A 185 3.03 -4.39 -12.56
N LEU A 186 1.72 -4.37 -12.29
CA LEU A 186 0.92 -3.14 -12.26
C LEU A 186 1.49 -2.08 -11.31
N ALA A 187 1.88 -2.45 -10.08
CA ALA A 187 2.47 -1.51 -9.13
C ALA A 187 3.78 -0.90 -9.65
N ARG A 188 4.62 -1.69 -10.34
CA ARG A 188 5.86 -1.20 -10.96
C ARG A 188 5.57 -0.32 -12.17
N THR A 189 4.59 -0.68 -12.99
CA THR A 189 4.14 0.11 -14.13
C THR A 189 3.68 1.49 -13.69
N ILE A 190 2.78 1.54 -12.69
CA ILE A 190 2.23 2.79 -12.14
C ILE A 190 3.28 3.60 -11.38
N GLY A 191 4.00 2.96 -10.45
CA GLY A 191 4.89 3.65 -9.53
C GLY A 191 6.21 4.09 -10.15
N ASP A 192 6.70 3.34 -11.15
CA ASP A 192 8.03 3.51 -11.70
C ASP A 192 7.98 3.81 -13.20
N TRP A 193 7.44 2.92 -14.05
CA TRP A 193 7.63 3.01 -15.50
C TRP A 193 7.07 4.28 -16.13
N LEU A 194 5.90 4.73 -15.68
CA LEU A 194 5.29 5.99 -16.14
C LEU A 194 6.13 7.26 -15.84
N ASN A 195 7.13 7.15 -14.96
CA ASN A 195 8.09 8.20 -14.62
C ASN A 195 9.47 7.97 -15.25
N SER A 196 9.79 6.73 -15.65
CA SER A 196 11.18 6.25 -15.74
C SER A 196 11.82 6.35 -17.12
N TRP A 197 11.06 6.52 -18.21
CA TRP A 197 11.69 6.64 -19.55
C TRP A 197 12.66 7.83 -19.63
N GLN A 198 12.45 8.86 -18.81
CA GLN A 198 13.30 10.05 -18.73
C GLN A 198 14.40 9.95 -17.66
N ASN A 199 14.28 9.01 -16.70
CA ASN A 199 15.23 8.83 -15.60
C ASN A 199 15.41 7.33 -15.30
N PRO A 200 16.27 6.62 -16.06
CA PRO A 200 16.58 5.23 -15.78
C PRO A 200 17.20 5.08 -14.39
N ARG A 201 16.77 4.05 -13.65
CA ARG A 201 17.36 3.71 -12.35
C ARG A 201 18.85 3.45 -12.49
N LYS A 202 19.65 4.18 -11.70
CA LYS A 202 21.12 4.06 -11.70
C LYS A 202 21.62 2.89 -10.84
N ASP A 203 20.74 2.24 -10.09
CA ASP A 203 21.02 1.18 -9.11
C ASP A 203 20.50 -0.20 -9.55
N LEU A 204 20.29 -0.43 -10.85
CA LEU A 204 19.84 -1.72 -11.35
C LEU A 204 20.94 -2.78 -11.19
N LYS A 205 20.60 -3.89 -10.51
CA LYS A 205 21.45 -5.08 -10.41
C LYS A 205 21.54 -5.80 -11.74
N SER A 206 22.64 -6.51 -11.94
CA SER A 206 22.82 -7.36 -13.12
C SER A 206 21.80 -8.50 -13.13
N TYR A 207 21.37 -8.93 -14.32
CA TYR A 207 20.54 -10.13 -14.46
C TYR A 207 21.22 -11.38 -13.88
N ALA A 208 22.57 -11.40 -13.86
CA ALA A 208 23.34 -12.47 -13.22
C ALA A 208 23.11 -12.58 -11.71
N GLU A 209 22.62 -11.53 -11.06
CA GLU A 209 22.27 -11.49 -9.63
C GLU A 209 20.81 -11.88 -9.37
N ALA A 210 20.04 -12.22 -10.42
CA ALA A 210 18.65 -12.61 -10.26
C ALA A 210 18.57 -13.95 -9.49
N PRO A 211 17.74 -14.05 -8.44
CA PRO A 211 17.59 -15.30 -7.71
C PRO A 211 16.99 -16.39 -8.62
N PRO A 212 17.38 -17.67 -8.44
CA PRO A 212 16.78 -18.77 -9.19
C PRO A 212 15.27 -18.83 -8.92
N ILE A 213 14.49 -19.07 -9.97
CA ILE A 213 13.04 -19.19 -9.86
C ILE A 213 12.69 -20.65 -9.57
N THR A 214 12.26 -20.94 -8.35
CA THR A 214 11.54 -22.18 -8.02
C THR A 214 10.05 -21.95 -8.15
N LEU A 215 9.41 -22.64 -9.09
CA LEU A 215 7.98 -22.51 -9.36
C LEU A 215 7.22 -23.70 -8.76
N ASP A 216 6.59 -23.51 -7.61
CA ASP A 216 5.54 -24.42 -7.16
C ASP A 216 4.23 -24.05 -7.86
N ARG A 217 3.67 -24.97 -8.66
CA ARG A 217 2.47 -24.69 -9.46
C ARG A 217 1.27 -24.32 -8.59
N GLY A 218 1.09 -24.95 -7.44
CA GLY A 218 -0.02 -24.63 -6.54
C GLY A 218 0.13 -23.27 -5.87
N GLU A 219 1.34 -22.90 -5.43
CA GLU A 219 1.66 -21.57 -4.93
C GLU A 219 1.48 -20.50 -6.01
N TYR A 220 1.91 -20.79 -7.23
CA TYR A 220 1.70 -19.92 -8.39
C TYR A 220 0.20 -19.73 -8.65
N THR A 221 -0.59 -20.80 -8.71
CA THR A 221 -2.03 -20.73 -8.89
C THR A 221 -2.68 -19.90 -7.78
N PHE A 222 -2.32 -20.13 -6.51
CA PHE A 222 -2.83 -19.35 -5.38
C PHE A 222 -2.50 -17.86 -5.50
N LYS A 223 -1.22 -17.52 -5.76
CA LYS A 223 -0.75 -16.13 -5.86
C LYS A 223 -1.44 -15.37 -6.99
N ASN A 224 -1.67 -16.02 -8.12
CA ASN A 224 -2.24 -15.37 -9.30
C ASN A 224 -3.77 -15.35 -9.30
N HIS A 225 -4.45 -16.33 -8.70
CA HIS A 225 -5.91 -16.45 -8.79
C HIS A 225 -6.65 -16.19 -7.48
N CYS A 226 -6.03 -16.43 -6.32
CA CYS A 226 -6.72 -16.41 -5.03
C CYS A 226 -6.26 -15.28 -4.09
N ALA A 227 -4.97 -14.92 -4.15
CA ALA A 227 -4.33 -14.03 -3.16
C ALA A 227 -4.81 -12.55 -3.19
N ALA A 228 -5.65 -12.17 -4.15
CA ALA A 228 -6.31 -10.87 -4.14
C ALA A 228 -7.39 -10.80 -3.04
N CYS A 229 -8.10 -11.92 -2.83
CA CYS A 229 -9.24 -12.00 -1.91
C CYS A 229 -8.95 -12.82 -0.66
N HIS A 230 -8.05 -13.79 -0.74
CA HIS A 230 -7.76 -14.75 0.33
C HIS A 230 -6.34 -14.59 0.88
N THR A 231 -6.16 -15.01 2.13
CA THR A 231 -4.84 -15.21 2.73
C THR A 231 -4.67 -16.67 3.15
N VAL A 232 -3.45 -17.02 3.56
CA VAL A 232 -3.15 -18.28 4.25
C VAL A 232 -2.39 -17.93 5.54
N GLY A 233 -3.09 -18.00 6.67
CA GLY A 233 -2.56 -17.79 8.02
C GLY A 233 -2.35 -16.31 8.38
N LYS A 234 -2.97 -15.37 7.66
CA LYS A 234 -2.85 -13.92 7.91
C LYS A 234 -4.19 -13.27 8.28
N GLY A 235 -5.21 -14.07 8.55
CA GLY A 235 -6.54 -13.62 8.88
C GLY A 235 -7.41 -13.34 7.64
N PRO A 236 -8.72 -13.09 7.87
CA PRO A 236 -9.65 -12.80 6.79
C PRO A 236 -9.27 -11.51 6.05
N LEU A 237 -9.59 -11.47 4.76
CA LEU A 237 -9.42 -10.30 3.90
C LEU A 237 -10.79 -9.96 3.28
N ILE A 238 -10.93 -10.02 1.96
CA ILE A 238 -12.23 -9.90 1.27
C ILE A 238 -13.01 -11.21 1.46
N GLY A 239 -12.30 -12.34 1.34
CA GLY A 239 -12.79 -13.66 1.67
C GLY A 239 -12.14 -14.23 2.95
N PRO A 240 -12.49 -15.47 3.31
CA PRO A 240 -11.90 -16.17 4.45
C PRO A 240 -10.39 -16.35 4.31
N ASP A 241 -9.71 -16.44 5.46
CA ASP A 241 -8.39 -17.07 5.54
C ASP A 241 -8.55 -18.56 5.20
N LEU A 242 -7.64 -19.08 4.37
CA LEU A 242 -7.67 -20.47 3.93
C LEU A 242 -6.79 -21.39 4.79
N ARG A 243 -6.20 -20.87 5.88
CA ARG A 243 -5.49 -21.71 6.84
C ARG A 243 -6.45 -22.72 7.50
N GLY A 244 -6.10 -24.00 7.43
CA GLY A 244 -6.88 -25.12 7.97
C GLY A 244 -8.10 -25.49 7.11
N VAL A 245 -8.23 -24.93 5.91
CA VAL A 245 -9.41 -25.14 5.07
C VAL A 245 -9.56 -26.60 4.64
N THR A 246 -8.46 -27.32 4.37
CA THR A 246 -8.51 -28.73 3.97
C THR A 246 -8.77 -29.66 5.14
N ASN A 247 -8.61 -29.17 6.37
CA ASN A 247 -8.99 -29.90 7.59
C ASN A 247 -10.48 -29.70 7.92
N THR A 248 -11.05 -28.58 7.48
CA THR A 248 -12.42 -28.16 7.81
C THR A 248 -13.42 -28.54 6.73
N ARG A 249 -12.97 -28.75 5.48
CA ARG A 249 -13.85 -29.01 4.33
C ARG A 249 -13.40 -30.22 3.54
N ASP A 250 -14.39 -30.99 3.10
CA ASP A 250 -14.19 -32.09 2.17
C ASP A 250 -13.52 -31.59 0.87
N ARG A 251 -12.57 -32.40 0.37
CA ARG A 251 -11.82 -32.09 -0.85
C ARG A 251 -12.74 -31.99 -2.07
N GLY A 252 -13.76 -32.84 -2.16
CA GLY A 252 -14.75 -32.82 -3.25
C GLY A 252 -15.58 -31.53 -3.21
N TRP A 253 -16.01 -31.11 -2.03
CA TRP A 253 -16.69 -29.82 -1.85
C TRP A 253 -15.78 -28.63 -2.24
N LEU A 254 -14.53 -28.62 -1.78
CA LEU A 254 -13.55 -27.57 -2.16
C LEU A 254 -13.35 -27.51 -3.68
N THR A 255 -13.24 -28.68 -4.32
CA THR A 255 -13.08 -28.77 -5.77
C THR A 255 -14.28 -28.17 -6.50
N ARG A 256 -15.50 -28.53 -6.10
CA ARG A 256 -16.74 -27.97 -6.68
C ARG A 256 -16.85 -26.47 -6.47
N PHE A 257 -16.57 -25.99 -5.26
CA PHE A 257 -16.68 -24.57 -4.93
C PHE A 257 -15.66 -23.72 -5.68
N ILE A 258 -14.42 -24.19 -5.85
CA ILE A 258 -13.38 -23.45 -6.59
C ILE A 258 -13.67 -23.44 -8.10
N LEU A 259 -14.17 -24.54 -8.66
CA LEU A 259 -14.50 -24.64 -10.10
C LEU A 259 -15.73 -23.82 -10.50
N ALA A 260 -16.76 -23.79 -9.65
CA ALA A 260 -18.04 -23.16 -9.98
C ALA A 260 -18.73 -22.56 -8.73
N PRO A 261 -18.12 -21.54 -8.11
CA PRO A 261 -18.69 -20.92 -6.90
C PRO A 261 -20.05 -20.27 -7.17
N ASP A 262 -20.23 -19.72 -8.37
CA ASP A 262 -21.46 -19.11 -8.86
C ASP A 262 -22.61 -20.11 -8.93
N LYS A 263 -22.35 -21.30 -9.51
CA LYS A 263 -23.35 -22.38 -9.59
C LYS A 263 -23.69 -22.94 -8.22
N LEU A 264 -22.68 -23.18 -7.38
CA LEU A 264 -22.91 -23.74 -6.05
C LEU A 264 -23.75 -22.80 -5.17
N LEU A 265 -23.52 -21.50 -5.27
CA LEU A 265 -24.33 -20.49 -4.60
C LEU A 265 -25.77 -20.43 -5.16
N ALA A 266 -25.94 -20.55 -6.48
CA ALA A 266 -27.26 -20.54 -7.15
C ALA A 266 -28.10 -21.78 -6.83
N GLU A 267 -27.48 -22.96 -6.77
CA GLU A 267 -28.07 -24.22 -6.28
C GLU A 267 -28.51 -24.12 -4.81
N GLY A 268 -27.95 -23.15 -4.10
CA GLY A 268 -28.34 -22.83 -2.75
C GLY A 268 -27.67 -23.68 -1.69
N ASP A 269 -26.47 -24.18 -1.97
CA ASP A 269 -25.61 -24.87 -1.01
C ASP A 269 -25.52 -24.06 0.30
N PRO A 270 -25.83 -24.68 1.46
CA PRO A 270 -25.98 -23.95 2.71
C PRO A 270 -24.68 -23.28 3.14
N ILE A 271 -23.54 -23.93 2.88
CA ILE A 271 -22.22 -23.45 3.23
C ILE A 271 -21.84 -22.26 2.33
N ALA A 272 -22.08 -22.36 1.03
CA ALA A 272 -21.81 -21.27 0.10
C ALA A 272 -22.64 -20.02 0.45
N LYS A 273 -23.92 -20.21 0.83
CA LYS A 273 -24.80 -19.12 1.28
C LYS A 273 -24.33 -18.48 2.58
N GLU A 274 -23.94 -19.28 3.56
CA GLU A 274 -23.41 -18.79 4.84
C GLU A 274 -22.15 -17.95 4.61
N LEU A 275 -21.20 -18.47 3.84
CA LEU A 275 -19.98 -17.75 3.48
C LEU A 275 -20.30 -16.44 2.74
N PHE A 276 -21.23 -16.48 1.79
CA PHE A 276 -21.64 -15.28 1.06
C PHE A 276 -22.16 -14.17 2.00
N GLN A 277 -23.01 -14.53 2.96
CA GLN A 277 -23.53 -13.59 3.95
C GLN A 277 -22.44 -13.09 4.90
N GLN A 278 -21.59 -14.00 5.41
CA GLN A 278 -20.50 -13.69 6.33
C GLN A 278 -19.50 -12.70 5.71
N TYR A 279 -19.23 -12.82 4.41
CA TYR A 279 -18.28 -11.98 3.68
C TYR A 279 -19.00 -10.88 2.87
N LYS A 280 -19.98 -10.23 3.52
CA LYS A 280 -20.65 -8.99 3.08
C LYS A 280 -21.28 -9.06 1.68
N ASN A 281 -21.78 -10.23 1.31
CA ASN A 281 -22.39 -10.49 0.01
C ASN A 281 -21.43 -10.22 -1.18
N VAL A 282 -20.12 -10.37 -0.97
CA VAL A 282 -19.14 -10.38 -2.07
C VAL A 282 -19.12 -11.78 -2.68
N ARG A 283 -19.42 -11.89 -3.98
CA ARG A 283 -19.41 -13.18 -4.70
C ARG A 283 -17.96 -13.59 -4.97
N MET A 284 -17.64 -14.85 -4.71
CA MET A 284 -16.41 -15.45 -5.23
C MET A 284 -16.57 -15.63 -6.75
N PRO A 285 -15.74 -14.98 -7.58
CA PRO A 285 -15.86 -15.08 -9.03
C PRO A 285 -15.48 -16.49 -9.50
N ASN A 286 -16.08 -16.91 -10.61
CA ASN A 286 -15.62 -18.11 -11.30
C ASN A 286 -14.30 -17.78 -12.03
N LEU A 287 -13.21 -18.38 -11.58
CA LEU A 287 -11.87 -18.08 -12.10
C LEU A 287 -11.52 -18.90 -13.35
N ALA A 288 -12.47 -19.70 -13.86
CA ALA A 288 -12.31 -20.59 -15.01
C ALA A 288 -11.07 -21.51 -14.92
N LEU A 289 -10.75 -21.95 -13.70
CA LEU A 289 -9.63 -22.87 -13.45
C LEU A 289 -9.95 -24.26 -14.00
N SER A 290 -8.94 -24.93 -14.52
CA SER A 290 -9.06 -26.34 -14.91
C SER A 290 -9.15 -27.25 -13.68
N HIS A 291 -9.69 -28.46 -13.85
CA HIS A 291 -9.68 -29.46 -12.77
C HIS A 291 -8.27 -29.75 -12.24
N GLU A 292 -7.27 -29.74 -13.12
CA GLU A 292 -5.87 -29.94 -12.74
C GLU A 292 -5.36 -28.78 -11.87
N ASP A 293 -5.66 -27.53 -12.26
CA ASP A 293 -5.25 -26.35 -11.49
C ASP A 293 -5.91 -26.30 -10.11
N VAL A 294 -7.18 -26.73 -10.02
CA VAL A 294 -7.87 -26.86 -8.74
C VAL A 294 -7.25 -27.98 -7.89
N ALA A 295 -6.91 -29.12 -8.49
CA ALA A 295 -6.27 -30.21 -7.75
C ALA A 295 -4.92 -29.79 -7.15
N VAL A 296 -4.04 -29.17 -7.93
CA VAL A 296 -2.74 -28.69 -7.42
C VAL A 296 -2.88 -27.54 -6.42
N LEU A 297 -3.91 -26.70 -6.56
CA LEU A 297 -4.22 -25.66 -5.58
C LEU A 297 -4.67 -26.26 -4.24
N VAL A 298 -5.56 -27.25 -4.26
CA VAL A 298 -6.01 -27.91 -3.02
C VAL A 298 -4.87 -28.69 -2.37
N ASP A 299 -3.97 -29.30 -3.16
CA ASP A 299 -2.75 -29.93 -2.63
C ASP A 299 -1.81 -28.91 -2.01
N TYR A 300 -1.66 -27.75 -2.63
CA TYR A 300 -0.89 -26.66 -2.04
C TYR A 300 -1.50 -26.20 -0.71
N LEU A 301 -2.83 -26.00 -0.63
CA LEU A 301 -3.51 -25.65 0.60
C LEU A 301 -3.35 -26.74 1.67
N ALA A 302 -3.43 -28.02 1.30
CA ALA A 302 -3.19 -29.13 2.21
C ALA A 302 -1.74 -29.13 2.72
N LYS A 303 -0.74 -28.84 1.87
CA LYS A 303 0.65 -28.65 2.30
C LYS A 303 0.78 -27.45 3.23
N GLN A 304 0.07 -26.35 2.97
CA GLN A 304 0.06 -25.22 3.91
C GLN A 304 -0.53 -25.68 5.25
N ASP A 305 -1.68 -26.33 5.26
CA ASP A 305 -2.37 -26.77 6.47
C ASP A 305 -1.57 -27.79 7.30
N ALA A 306 -0.88 -28.71 6.61
CA ALA A 306 0.02 -29.69 7.21
C ALA A 306 1.37 -29.10 7.61
N ALA A 307 1.81 -28.02 6.97
CA ALA A 307 2.96 -27.28 7.45
C ALA A 307 2.63 -26.84 8.88
N PRO A 308 3.56 -26.98 9.84
CA PRO A 308 3.35 -26.47 11.18
C PRO A 308 2.82 -25.05 11.04
N THR A 309 1.75 -24.73 11.75
CA THR A 309 1.41 -23.32 11.94
C THR A 309 2.71 -22.65 12.31
N PRO A 310 3.06 -21.48 11.79
CA PRO A 310 4.01 -20.65 12.52
C PRO A 310 3.34 -20.34 13.87
N SER A 311 3.36 -21.30 14.78
CA SER A 311 3.64 -21.06 16.18
C SER A 311 4.83 -20.14 16.16
N ALA A 312 4.85 -19.16 17.06
CA ALA A 312 6.12 -18.63 17.54
C ALA A 312 7.13 -19.78 17.56
N ALA A 313 8.17 -19.67 16.74
CA ALA A 313 9.00 -20.79 16.32
C ALA A 313 9.38 -21.67 17.54
N PRO A 314 9.05 -22.97 17.55
CA PRO A 314 9.60 -23.90 18.53
C PRO A 314 11.06 -24.20 18.20
N ALA A 315 11.83 -24.39 19.26
CA ALA A 315 13.27 -24.49 19.30
C ALA A 315 13.91 -25.46 18.29
N ALA A 316 14.97 -24.99 17.63
CA ALA A 316 15.99 -25.86 17.07
C ALA A 316 16.78 -26.56 18.20
N PRO A 317 17.31 -27.78 17.98
CA PRO A 317 17.97 -28.59 18.99
C PRO A 317 19.29 -27.96 19.44
N SER A 318 19.64 -28.22 20.71
CA SER A 318 20.86 -27.77 21.38
C SER A 318 22.12 -28.03 20.55
N ALA A 319 22.66 -26.96 19.98
CA ALA A 319 24.08 -26.78 19.78
C ALA A 319 24.49 -25.54 20.59
N SER A 320 25.40 -25.76 21.52
CA SER A 320 25.89 -24.79 22.49
C SER A 320 26.60 -23.58 21.84
N THR A 321 26.09 -22.37 22.18
CA THR A 321 26.82 -21.08 22.39
C THR A 321 27.10 -20.17 21.17
N PRO A 322 27.13 -18.81 21.26
CA PRO A 322 26.56 -17.86 22.25
C PRO A 322 25.55 -16.83 21.65
N ALA A 323 24.88 -16.10 22.56
CA ALA A 323 23.92 -15.02 22.36
C ALA A 323 24.19 -14.05 21.17
N ALA A 324 23.17 -13.86 20.32
CA ALA A 324 23.05 -12.70 19.43
C ALA A 324 21.75 -11.94 19.76
N ALA A 325 21.93 -10.66 20.10
CA ALA A 325 21.05 -9.73 20.79
C ALA A 325 19.57 -9.68 20.35
N ALA A 326 18.67 -9.88 21.30
CA ALA A 326 17.28 -9.42 21.20
C ALA A 326 17.17 -8.01 21.81
N ALA A 327 16.40 -7.11 21.20
CA ALA A 327 16.15 -5.77 21.74
C ALA A 327 15.19 -5.78 22.95
N ALA A 328 14.74 -6.96 23.39
CA ALA A 328 13.79 -7.15 24.47
C ALA A 328 14.13 -6.37 25.76
N PRO A 329 15.41 -6.29 26.22
CA PRO A 329 15.76 -5.52 27.43
C PRO A 329 15.45 -4.00 27.31
N ILE A 330 15.40 -3.47 26.09
CA ILE A 330 15.03 -2.06 25.82
C ILE A 330 13.53 -1.92 25.50
N VAL A 331 12.95 -2.90 24.82
CA VAL A 331 11.55 -2.83 24.40
C VAL A 331 10.58 -2.95 25.58
N GLU A 332 10.83 -3.84 26.55
CA GLU A 332 9.93 -3.98 27.71
C GLU A 332 9.80 -2.70 28.57
N PRO A 333 10.88 -1.99 28.95
CA PRO A 333 10.73 -0.69 29.59
C PRO A 333 10.09 0.36 28.68
N TYR A 334 10.32 0.33 27.36
CA TYR A 334 9.63 1.23 26.43
C TYR A 334 8.11 1.02 26.43
N LEU A 335 7.64 -0.24 26.45
CA LEU A 335 6.22 -0.58 26.51
C LEU A 335 5.56 -0.10 27.81
N ARG A 336 6.28 -0.17 28.95
CA ARG A 336 5.79 0.41 30.22
C ARG A 336 5.59 1.93 30.12
N ILE A 337 6.48 2.64 29.42
CA ILE A 337 6.32 4.07 29.16
C ILE A 337 5.09 4.30 28.28
N GLN A 338 4.92 3.50 27.22
CA GLN A 338 3.77 3.59 26.32
C GLN A 338 2.45 3.44 27.09
N GLU A 339 2.31 2.39 27.90
CA GLU A 339 1.09 2.12 28.68
C GLU A 339 0.78 3.27 29.64
N ALA A 340 1.79 3.80 30.33
CA ALA A 340 1.65 4.95 31.22
C ALA A 340 1.15 6.21 30.49
N LEU A 341 1.75 6.53 29.34
CA LEU A 341 1.36 7.70 28.55
C LEU A 341 -0.03 7.56 27.92
N SER A 342 -0.42 6.35 27.54
CA SER A 342 -1.78 6.05 27.07
C SER A 342 -2.81 6.18 28.19
N ALA A 343 -2.41 5.95 29.45
CA ALA A 343 -3.25 6.13 30.64
C ALA A 343 -3.20 7.54 31.24
N ASP A 344 -2.56 8.52 30.57
CA ASP A 344 -2.36 9.89 31.06
C ASP A 344 -1.60 9.97 32.41
N THR A 345 -0.62 9.08 32.62
CA THR A 345 0.20 9.07 33.84
C THR A 345 1.70 9.15 33.54
N LEU A 346 2.44 9.73 34.49
CA LEU A 346 3.91 9.78 34.50
C LEU A 346 4.53 8.75 35.46
N THR A 347 3.71 7.93 36.10
CA THR A 347 4.18 6.93 37.07
C THR A 347 5.12 5.92 36.41
N GLY A 348 6.32 5.76 36.97
CA GLY A 348 7.29 4.75 36.53
C GLY A 348 8.01 5.04 35.21
N ILE A 349 7.65 6.09 34.46
CA ILE A 349 8.24 6.35 33.14
C ILE A 349 9.73 6.71 33.22
N LYS A 350 10.15 7.39 34.31
CA LYS A 350 11.55 7.79 34.52
C LYS A 350 12.43 6.59 34.89
N ASP A 351 11.91 5.67 35.70
CA ASP A 351 12.59 4.41 36.02
C ASP A 351 12.75 3.54 34.77
N ALA A 352 11.69 3.41 33.98
CA ALA A 352 11.74 2.69 32.71
C ALA A 352 12.74 3.31 31.73
N ALA A 353 12.77 4.64 31.61
CA ALA A 353 13.77 5.33 30.78
C ALA A 353 15.21 5.13 31.30
N ARG A 354 15.42 5.11 32.63
CA ARG A 354 16.72 4.72 33.23
C ARG A 354 17.13 3.30 32.86
N THR A 355 16.21 2.35 32.87
CA THR A 355 16.48 0.99 32.38
C THR A 355 16.90 1.00 30.90
N ILE A 356 16.19 1.74 30.04
CA ILE A 356 16.55 1.83 28.61
C ILE A 356 17.96 2.37 28.41
N VAL A 357 18.36 3.43 29.13
CA VAL A 357 19.73 3.98 29.06
C VAL A 357 20.77 2.91 29.42
N SER A 358 20.55 2.17 30.50
CA SER A 358 21.44 1.08 30.96
C SER A 358 21.53 -0.06 29.94
N GLU A 359 20.40 -0.51 29.40
CA GLU A 359 20.40 -1.62 28.44
C GLU A 359 20.95 -1.20 27.07
N ALA A 360 20.67 0.02 26.61
CA ALA A 360 21.25 0.56 25.37
C ALA A 360 22.78 0.65 25.42
N ALA A 361 23.35 1.02 26.57
CA ALA A 361 24.81 1.09 26.74
C ALA A 361 25.49 -0.28 26.54
N LYS A 362 24.78 -1.40 26.77
CA LYS A 362 25.30 -2.76 26.58
C LYS A 362 25.26 -3.23 25.12
N LEU A 363 24.53 -2.53 24.24
CA LEU A 363 24.32 -2.93 22.84
C LEU A 363 25.33 -2.30 21.86
N GLY A 364 26.31 -1.55 22.36
CA GLY A 364 27.36 -0.93 21.56
C GLY A 364 26.93 0.36 20.85
N SER A 365 27.80 0.87 19.97
CA SER A 365 27.66 2.21 19.37
C SER A 365 26.43 2.39 18.49
N SER A 366 25.90 1.31 17.90
CA SER A 366 24.68 1.35 17.08
C SER A 366 23.42 1.70 17.90
N ALA A 367 23.44 1.51 19.21
CA ALA A 367 22.34 1.88 20.12
C ALA A 367 22.52 3.27 20.77
N ALA A 368 23.59 4.02 20.45
CA ALA A 368 23.83 5.35 21.02
C ALA A 368 22.65 6.34 20.86
N PRO A 369 21.92 6.38 19.72
CA PRO A 369 20.73 7.23 19.59
C PRO A 369 19.62 6.89 20.60
N ILE A 370 19.48 5.61 20.98
CA ILE A 370 18.51 5.17 21.99
C ILE A 370 18.92 5.73 23.36
N GLN A 371 20.20 5.63 23.70
CA GLN A 371 20.73 6.13 24.96
C GLN A 371 20.50 7.64 25.10
N THR A 372 20.80 8.41 24.05
CA THR A 372 20.55 9.86 24.01
C THR A 372 19.07 10.18 24.17
N ALA A 373 18.21 9.55 23.36
CA ALA A 373 16.77 9.80 23.41
C ALA A 373 16.15 9.43 24.76
N ALA A 374 16.59 8.33 25.38
CA ALA A 374 16.12 7.93 26.70
C ALA A 374 16.63 8.85 27.82
N GLY A 375 17.85 9.36 27.70
CA GLY A 375 18.40 10.38 28.61
C GLY A 375 17.63 11.71 28.53
N GLU A 376 17.29 12.16 27.32
CA GLU A 376 16.42 13.33 27.11
C GLU A 376 15.02 13.08 27.69
N PHE A 377 14.46 11.88 27.49
CA PHE A 377 13.14 11.54 27.98
C PHE A 377 13.02 11.70 29.51
N GLN A 378 14.07 11.35 30.26
CA GLN A 378 14.11 11.48 31.72
C GLN A 378 13.91 12.92 32.22
N GLN A 379 14.24 13.91 31.40
CA GLN A 379 14.08 15.33 31.73
C GLN A 379 12.64 15.82 31.62
N SER A 380 11.72 15.00 31.10
CA SER A 380 10.30 15.36 30.99
C SER A 380 9.69 15.57 32.38
N GLY A 381 9.05 16.71 32.58
CA GLY A 381 8.39 17.10 33.83
C GLY A 381 6.87 16.94 33.80
N ASP A 382 6.28 16.86 32.61
CA ASP A 382 4.83 16.82 32.39
C ASP A 382 4.46 15.88 31.22
N LEU A 383 3.16 15.62 31.02
CA LEU A 383 2.66 14.75 29.95
C LEU A 383 3.02 15.28 28.55
N LYS A 384 3.02 16.60 28.35
CA LYS A 384 3.28 17.22 27.05
C LYS A 384 4.73 16.97 26.61
N SER A 385 5.67 17.28 27.49
CA SER A 385 7.11 17.04 27.30
C SER A 385 7.41 15.55 27.17
N ALA A 386 6.79 14.70 28.01
CA ALA A 386 6.96 13.25 27.94
C ALA A 386 6.50 12.67 26.59
N ARG A 387 5.34 13.08 26.07
CA ARG A 387 4.83 12.64 24.75
C ARG A 387 5.72 13.06 23.59
N ALA A 388 6.24 14.29 23.65
CA ALA A 388 7.17 14.79 22.63
C ALA A 388 8.50 14.01 22.64
N ALA A 389 9.04 13.72 23.81
CA ALA A 389 10.26 12.92 23.96
C ALA A 389 10.03 11.43 23.63
N PHE A 390 8.85 10.89 23.94
CA PHE A 390 8.47 9.51 23.65
C PHE A 390 8.60 9.16 22.16
N GLY A 391 8.17 10.07 21.29
CA GLY A 391 8.30 9.89 19.84
C GLY A 391 9.74 9.73 19.40
N ARG A 392 10.67 10.56 19.91
CA ARG A 392 12.11 10.45 19.58
C ARG A 392 12.70 9.12 20.05
N LEU A 393 12.32 8.69 21.25
CA LEU A 393 12.75 7.40 21.80
C LEU A 393 12.22 6.22 20.97
N GLY A 394 10.95 6.27 20.57
CA GLY A 394 10.34 5.26 19.69
C GLY A 394 11.03 5.17 18.33
N ASP A 395 11.30 6.32 17.72
CA ASP A 395 12.00 6.39 16.43
C ASP A 395 13.40 5.76 16.52
N ALA A 396 14.15 6.03 17.59
CA ALA A 396 15.48 5.46 17.80
C ALA A 396 15.43 3.93 17.96
N ILE A 397 14.47 3.40 18.71
CA ILE A 397 14.33 1.95 18.95
C ILE A 397 13.89 1.22 17.66
N ILE A 398 12.90 1.77 16.94
CA ILE A 398 12.43 1.20 15.68
C ILE A 398 13.54 1.20 14.63
N THR A 399 14.30 2.29 14.54
CA THR A 399 15.44 2.40 13.63
C THR A 399 16.50 1.35 13.96
N TYR A 400 16.91 1.25 15.23
CA TYR A 400 17.89 0.25 15.68
C TYR A 400 17.45 -1.18 15.36
N ALA A 401 16.20 -1.54 15.69
CA ALA A 401 15.67 -2.87 15.44
C ALA A 401 15.69 -3.21 13.94
N ARG A 402 15.35 -2.23 13.08
CA ARG A 402 15.37 -2.39 11.63
C ARG A 402 16.79 -2.52 11.09
N THR A 403 17.70 -1.61 11.43
CA THR A 403 19.06 -1.55 10.85
C THR A 403 19.95 -2.67 11.36
N SER A 404 19.75 -3.10 12.62
CA SER A 404 20.50 -4.20 13.22
C SER A 404 19.84 -5.56 12.96
N ASN A 405 18.71 -5.60 12.27
CA ASN A 405 17.90 -6.80 12.02
C ASN A 405 17.58 -7.57 13.32
N VAL A 406 17.24 -6.82 14.37
CA VAL A 406 16.95 -7.36 15.71
C VAL A 406 15.44 -7.37 15.94
N SER A 407 14.93 -8.47 16.51
CA SER A 407 13.51 -8.59 16.87
C SER A 407 13.12 -7.61 17.98
N ILE A 408 11.95 -6.97 17.84
CA ILE A 408 11.31 -6.14 18.88
C ILE A 408 10.53 -6.96 19.92
N GLY A 409 10.67 -8.28 19.94
CA GLY A 409 10.01 -9.16 20.89
C GLY A 409 8.67 -9.72 20.39
N SER A 410 8.30 -10.89 20.91
CA SER A 410 7.06 -11.58 20.52
C SER A 410 5.83 -10.81 20.99
N GLY A 411 4.82 -10.71 20.12
CA GLY A 411 3.57 -10.03 20.42
C GLY A 411 3.65 -8.49 20.43
N VAL A 412 4.82 -7.91 20.15
CA VAL A 412 4.98 -6.46 20.02
C VAL A 412 4.66 -6.04 18.58
N LYS A 413 3.80 -5.03 18.45
CA LYS A 413 3.35 -4.46 17.18
C LYS A 413 3.79 -3.01 17.07
N VAL A 414 3.95 -2.54 15.84
CA VAL A 414 4.13 -1.12 15.56
C VAL A 414 2.76 -0.51 15.27
N ALA A 415 2.45 0.62 15.87
CA ALA A 415 1.28 1.41 15.59
C ALA A 415 1.67 2.81 15.11
N TYR A 416 0.74 3.52 14.46
CA TYR A 416 0.97 4.82 13.86
C TYR A 416 -0.13 5.80 14.21
N CYS A 417 0.27 7.01 14.60
CA CYS A 417 -0.64 8.10 14.93
C CYS A 417 -0.65 9.11 13.78
N PRO A 418 -1.77 9.28 13.05
CA PRO A 418 -1.83 10.20 11.91
C PRO A 418 -1.70 11.67 12.32
N MET A 419 -2.16 12.05 13.52
CA MET A 419 -2.11 13.43 14.00
C MET A 419 -0.70 13.81 14.49
N ALA A 420 -0.05 12.94 15.27
CA ALA A 420 1.31 13.17 15.73
C ALA A 420 2.36 12.89 14.64
N ARG A 421 2.00 12.16 13.58
CA ARG A 421 2.91 11.65 12.53
C ARG A 421 4.08 10.87 13.10
N LYS A 422 3.78 10.02 14.10
CA LYS A 422 4.76 9.23 14.83
C LYS A 422 4.31 7.78 14.96
N TYR A 423 5.29 6.89 14.98
CA TYR A 423 5.09 5.47 15.26
C TYR A 423 5.30 5.19 16.75
N TRP A 424 4.78 4.08 17.24
CA TRP A 424 5.10 3.56 18.56
C TRP A 424 5.02 2.03 18.60
N LEU A 425 5.64 1.41 19.60
CA LEU A 425 5.50 -0.01 19.88
C LEU A 425 4.44 -0.24 20.96
N GLN A 426 3.60 -1.25 20.77
CA GLN A 426 2.61 -1.69 21.78
C GLN A 426 2.40 -3.21 21.72
N ARG A 427 1.94 -3.81 22.83
CA ARG A 427 1.59 -5.24 22.88
C ARG A 427 0.11 -5.49 22.60
N ALA A 428 -0.75 -4.54 22.97
CA ALA A 428 -2.19 -4.65 22.76
C ALA A 428 -2.53 -4.81 21.27
N THR A 429 -3.55 -5.61 20.99
CA THR A 429 -4.12 -5.75 19.64
C THR A 429 -4.97 -4.55 19.25
N THR A 430 -5.61 -3.91 20.23
CA THR A 430 -6.33 -2.64 20.11
C THR A 430 -5.37 -1.46 20.25
N ILE A 431 -5.69 -0.34 19.62
CA ILE A 431 -4.87 0.87 19.67
C ILE A 431 -4.89 1.44 21.09
N GLN A 432 -3.71 1.76 21.61
CA GLN A 432 -3.53 2.47 22.87
C GLN A 432 -2.60 3.66 22.65
N ASN A 433 -3.15 4.77 22.14
CA ASN A 433 -2.41 5.93 21.67
C ASN A 433 -1.71 6.68 22.82
N PRO A 434 -0.36 6.67 22.89
CA PRO A 434 0.38 7.33 23.96
C PRO A 434 0.48 8.85 23.77
N TYR A 435 0.29 9.36 22.54
CA TYR A 435 0.43 10.77 22.19
C TYR A 435 -0.75 11.63 22.61
N TYR A 436 -1.94 11.04 22.71
CA TYR A 436 -3.17 11.74 23.09
C TYR A 436 -3.87 11.12 24.30
N GLY A 437 -3.37 9.99 24.83
CA GLY A 437 -3.87 9.39 26.06
C GLY A 437 -5.33 8.99 25.98
N LYS A 438 -6.05 9.12 27.09
CA LYS A 438 -7.48 8.75 27.19
C LYS A 438 -8.36 9.54 26.24
N ALA A 439 -7.98 10.77 25.89
CA ALA A 439 -8.76 11.62 24.99
C ALA A 439 -8.91 11.03 23.58
N MET A 440 -7.92 10.26 23.10
CA MET A 440 -7.96 9.61 21.79
C MET A 440 -7.31 8.22 21.84
N LEU A 441 -7.64 7.45 22.87
CA LEU A 441 -6.94 6.20 23.21
C LEU A 441 -6.92 5.21 22.05
N GLU A 442 -8.04 5.09 21.33
CA GLU A 442 -8.19 4.14 20.23
C GLU A 442 -7.85 4.75 18.85
N CYS A 443 -7.44 6.01 18.81
CA CYS A 443 -7.11 6.69 17.55
C CYS A 443 -5.72 6.30 17.04
N GLY A 444 -5.65 5.65 15.89
CA GLY A 444 -4.41 5.22 15.26
C GLY A 444 -4.64 4.02 14.36
N ARG A 445 -3.54 3.43 13.87
CA ARG A 445 -3.60 2.17 13.11
C ARG A 445 -2.40 1.28 13.40
N ILE A 446 -2.60 -0.03 13.37
CA ILE A 446 -1.50 -0.99 13.45
C ILE A 446 -0.78 -0.99 12.10
N ASN A 447 0.54 -0.83 12.15
CA ASN A 447 1.41 -0.91 11.00
C ASN A 447 1.92 -2.34 10.81
N THR A 448 2.04 -2.78 9.56
CA THR A 448 2.62 -4.08 9.23
C THR A 448 4.14 -3.98 9.15
N GLY A 449 4.84 -4.53 10.14
CA GLY A 449 6.30 -4.55 10.20
C GLY A 449 6.93 -3.23 10.69
N LEU A 450 8.26 -3.20 10.74
CA LEU A 450 9.05 -2.03 11.14
C LEU A 450 9.11 -1.01 9.98
N PRO A 451 8.56 0.21 10.15
CA PRO A 451 8.59 1.23 9.12
C PRO A 451 10.02 1.71 8.85
N ASP A 452 10.23 2.33 7.68
CA ASP A 452 11.46 3.07 7.41
C ASP A 452 11.28 4.50 7.91
N LEU A 453 12.13 4.93 8.83
CA LEU A 453 12.06 6.28 9.40
C LEU A 453 13.13 7.22 8.80
N SER A 454 13.90 6.75 7.82
CA SER A 454 14.92 7.54 7.12
C SER A 454 14.37 8.42 5.99
N LYS A 455 13.04 8.45 5.81
CA LYS A 455 12.29 9.24 4.84
C LYS A 455 11.17 9.96 5.58
#